data_AF-A0A7C3PDK6-F1
#
_entry.id   AF-A0A7C3PDK6-F1
#
_cell.length_a   1.000
_cell.length_b   1.000
_cell.length_c   1.000
_cell.angle_alpha   90.00
_cell.angle_beta   90.00
_cell.angle_gamma   90.00
#
_symmetry.space_group_name_H-M   'P 1'
#
loop_
_entity.id
_entity.type
_entity.pdbx_description
1 polymer ?
#
loop_
_entity_poly.entity_id
_entity_poly.type
_entity_poly.pdbx_seq_one_letter_code
_entity_poly.pdbx_strand_id
1 'polypeptide(L)'
;MLKLFLTASTTTAIALTALTSAAQAFTLTEGFTFSVANAGNNSPGNHFHSSTGGDFGNPAGKAEVGSFFNEEVRGLSEYNLSGLSSATSAFITFDIFAAKGLFQGENDFPFTGNIDIVAYAGNNLENISDFESPTVGNVATSNSRYENDSHKNVRF
;
A
#
# COMPACT_ATOMS: atom_id res chain seq x y z
N MET A 1 -18.49 29.83 39.20
CA MET A 1 -18.48 29.09 40.48
C MET A 1 -19.32 27.84 40.32
N LEU A 2 -18.69 26.66 40.33
CA LEU A 2 -19.37 25.38 40.16
C LEU A 2 -19.60 24.75 41.54
N LYS A 3 -20.85 24.39 41.87
CA LYS A 3 -21.21 23.65 43.08
C LYS A 3 -21.43 22.19 42.70
N LEU A 4 -20.73 21.27 43.37
CA LEU A 4 -20.88 19.82 43.21
C LEU A 4 -21.74 19.27 44.36
N PHE A 5 -22.79 18.52 44.05
CA PHE A 5 -23.52 17.70 45.02
C PHE A 5 -23.15 16.23 44.80
N LEU A 6 -22.83 15.51 45.88
CA LEU A 6 -22.70 14.06 45.89
C LEU A 6 -23.92 13.47 46.59
N THR A 7 -24.63 12.58 45.91
CA THR A 7 -25.57 11.64 46.53
C THR A 7 -25.15 10.21 46.17
N ALA A 8 -25.01 9.37 47.19
CA ALA A 8 -24.70 7.95 47.01
C ALA A 8 -25.89 7.25 46.32
N SER A 9 -25.63 6.62 45.18
CA SER A 9 -26.57 5.69 44.55
C SER A 9 -26.04 4.27 44.70
N THR A 10 -26.90 3.38 45.19
CA THR A 10 -26.69 1.93 45.25
C THR A 10 -26.37 1.42 43.85
N THR A 11 -25.14 0.96 43.64
CA THR A 11 -24.72 0.35 42.38
C THR A 11 -25.31 -1.05 42.26
N THR A 12 -26.39 -1.18 41.49
CA THR A 12 -26.75 -2.45 40.87
C THR A 12 -25.77 -2.66 39.72
N ALA A 13 -24.86 -3.63 39.85
CA ALA A 13 -23.96 -4.00 38.77
C ALA A 13 -24.79 -4.65 37.64
N ILE A 14 -25.21 -3.85 36.67
CA ILE A 14 -25.66 -4.37 35.38
C ILE A 14 -24.39 -4.86 34.69
N ALA A 15 -24.23 -6.17 34.60
CA ALA A 15 -23.23 -6.77 33.73
C ALA A 15 -23.59 -6.38 32.29
N LEU A 16 -23.00 -5.28 31.82
CA LEU A 16 -22.99 -4.93 30.41
C LEU A 16 -22.10 -5.96 29.74
N THR A 17 -22.69 -7.07 29.31
CA THR A 17 -22.08 -7.96 28.33
C THR A 17 -21.86 -7.12 27.09
N ALA A 18 -20.65 -6.56 26.97
CA ALA A 18 -20.16 -6.00 25.75
C ALA A 18 -20.26 -7.10 24.70
N LEU A 19 -21.30 -7.02 23.87
CA LEU A 19 -21.37 -7.72 22.60
C LEU A 19 -20.19 -7.18 21.80
N THR A 20 -19.03 -7.81 21.94
CA THR A 20 -17.90 -7.59 21.04
C THR A 20 -18.37 -8.10 19.69
N SER A 21 -18.90 -7.21 18.86
CA SER A 21 -19.13 -7.49 17.46
C SER A 21 -17.80 -7.99 16.92
N ALA A 22 -17.77 -9.23 16.42
CA ALA A 22 -16.63 -9.72 15.67
C ALA A 22 -16.35 -8.68 14.58
N ALA A 23 -15.18 -8.04 14.64
CA ALA A 23 -14.78 -7.08 13.63
C ALA A 23 -14.74 -7.83 12.30
N GLN A 24 -15.73 -7.58 11.44
CA GLN A 24 -15.72 -8.13 10.10
C GLN A 24 -14.72 -7.31 9.29
N ALA A 25 -13.69 -7.97 8.76
CA ALA A 25 -12.80 -7.37 7.79
C ALA A 25 -13.65 -6.96 6.58
N PHE A 26 -13.72 -5.66 6.30
CA PHE A 26 -14.32 -5.16 5.08
C PHE A 26 -13.26 -5.21 3.98
N THR A 27 -13.46 -6.08 2.99
CA THR A 27 -12.62 -6.08 1.80
C THR A 27 -13.00 -4.87 0.96
N LEU A 28 -12.05 -3.96 0.75
CA LEU A 28 -12.23 -2.88 -0.21
C LEU A 28 -12.29 -3.45 -1.62
N THR A 29 -12.88 -2.70 -2.54
CA THR A 29 -12.68 -2.97 -3.97
C THR A 29 -11.19 -3.10 -4.23
N GLU A 30 -10.77 -4.07 -5.05
CA GLU A 30 -9.36 -4.22 -5.41
C GLU A 30 -8.84 -2.87 -5.90
N GLY A 31 -7.79 -2.40 -5.22
CA GLY A 31 -7.14 -1.14 -5.56
C GLY A 31 -6.39 -1.24 -6.88
N PHE A 32 -5.92 -0.10 -7.40
CA PHE A 32 -4.97 -0.13 -8.51
C PHE A 32 -3.65 -0.69 -8.01
N THR A 33 -2.97 -1.50 -8.84
CA THR A 33 -1.60 -1.93 -8.58
C THR A 33 -0.83 -1.87 -9.89
N PHE A 34 0.14 -0.97 -9.94
CA PHE A 34 0.83 -0.57 -11.17
C PHE A 34 2.23 -0.06 -10.86
N SER A 35 3.01 0.21 -11.90
CA SER A 35 4.34 0.78 -11.75
C SER A 35 4.57 1.95 -12.69
N VAL A 36 5.25 2.96 -12.18
CA VAL A 36 5.67 4.14 -12.93
C VAL A 36 7.18 4.23 -12.87
N ALA A 37 7.78 4.57 -14.00
CA ALA A 37 9.20 4.79 -14.13
C ALA A 37 9.49 6.24 -14.56
N ASN A 38 10.74 6.66 -14.31
CA ASN A 38 11.28 7.92 -14.82
C ASN A 38 12.26 7.67 -15.97
N ALA A 39 12.58 8.69 -16.76
CA ALA A 39 13.57 8.58 -17.85
C ALA A 39 15.04 8.64 -17.38
N GLY A 40 15.30 8.41 -16.10
CA GLY A 40 16.65 8.54 -15.54
C GLY A 40 16.68 9.07 -14.12
N ASN A 41 17.78 8.77 -13.42
CA ASN A 41 18.06 9.25 -12.06
C ASN A 41 17.57 10.68 -11.78
N ASN A 42 16.72 10.83 -10.77
CA ASN A 42 16.15 12.10 -10.29
C ASN A 42 15.24 12.83 -11.30
N SER A 43 14.74 12.15 -12.33
CA SER A 43 13.73 12.71 -13.24
C SER A 43 12.32 12.43 -12.73
N PRO A 44 11.33 13.26 -13.10
CA PRO A 44 9.92 12.95 -12.84
C PRO A 44 9.50 11.64 -13.49
N GLY A 45 8.53 10.98 -12.86
CA GLY A 45 7.81 9.85 -13.42
C GLY A 45 7.10 10.28 -14.68
N ASN A 46 7.26 9.52 -15.76
CA ASN A 46 6.77 9.95 -17.07
C ASN A 46 6.17 8.84 -17.92
N HIS A 47 6.28 7.58 -17.50
CA HIS A 47 5.65 6.47 -18.20
C HIS A 47 5.37 5.29 -17.27
N PHE A 48 4.47 4.42 -17.72
CA PHE A 48 4.12 3.19 -17.01
C PHE A 48 5.10 2.06 -17.35
N HIS A 49 5.39 1.26 -16.34
CA HIS A 49 6.01 -0.05 -16.45
C HIS A 49 4.98 -1.18 -16.31
N SER A 50 3.91 -0.97 -15.55
CA SER A 50 2.79 -1.91 -15.51
C SER A 50 1.50 -1.17 -15.25
N SER A 51 0.39 -1.87 -15.46
CA SER A 51 -0.93 -1.37 -15.13
C SER A 51 -1.79 -2.45 -14.49
N THR A 52 -2.87 -2.02 -13.85
CA THR A 52 -3.92 -2.91 -13.34
C THR A 52 -4.52 -3.75 -14.47
N GLY A 53 -4.54 -3.23 -15.71
CA GLY A 53 -5.03 -3.92 -16.90
C GLY A 53 -4.05 -4.90 -17.55
N GLY A 54 -2.77 -4.89 -17.17
CA GLY A 54 -1.74 -5.73 -17.79
C GLY A 54 -1.19 -5.17 -19.11
N ASP A 55 -0.95 -3.86 -19.17
CA ASP A 55 -0.36 -3.23 -20.35
C ASP A 55 1.06 -3.75 -20.63
N PHE A 56 1.52 -3.56 -21.87
CA PHE A 56 2.83 -4.03 -22.35
C PHE A 56 3.01 -5.56 -22.33
N GLY A 57 1.90 -6.32 -22.15
CA GLY A 57 1.93 -7.78 -22.02
C GLY A 57 2.38 -8.24 -20.63
N ASN A 58 2.45 -7.33 -19.67
CA ASN A 58 2.77 -7.63 -18.29
C ASN A 58 1.54 -8.22 -17.57
N PRO A 59 1.73 -9.05 -16.52
CA PRO A 59 0.61 -9.54 -15.74
C PRO A 59 -0.17 -8.39 -15.09
N ALA A 60 -1.50 -8.43 -15.21
CA ALA A 60 -2.40 -7.48 -14.56
C ALA A 60 -2.21 -7.45 -13.03
N GLY A 61 -2.24 -6.25 -12.45
CA GLY A 61 -2.22 -6.06 -10.99
C GLY A 61 -0.90 -6.41 -10.31
N LYS A 62 0.21 -6.49 -11.06
CA LYS A 62 1.55 -6.70 -10.52
C LYS A 62 2.43 -5.47 -10.72
N ALA A 63 3.06 -5.04 -9.64
CA ALA A 63 4.00 -3.92 -9.66
C ALA A 63 5.46 -4.42 -9.80
N GLU A 64 6.27 -3.67 -10.53
CA GLU A 64 7.72 -3.68 -10.49
C GLU A 64 8.24 -2.56 -9.57
N VAL A 65 9.35 -2.82 -8.88
CA VAL A 65 10.06 -1.87 -8.02
C VAL A 65 11.57 -2.03 -8.24
N GLY A 66 12.36 -0.98 -8.09
CA GLY A 66 13.81 -1.07 -8.26
C GLY A 66 14.27 -0.26 -9.46
N SER A 67 15.01 -0.87 -10.39
CA SER A 67 15.56 -0.17 -11.54
C SER A 67 15.57 -0.98 -12.83
N PHE A 68 15.38 -0.26 -13.94
CA PHE A 68 15.51 -0.77 -15.30
C PHE A 68 16.46 0.16 -16.07
N PHE A 69 17.61 -0.35 -16.51
CA PHE A 69 18.72 0.48 -16.99
C PHE A 69 19.04 1.64 -16.03
N ASN A 70 18.81 2.88 -16.47
CA ASN A 70 19.03 4.10 -15.70
C ASN A 70 17.75 4.65 -15.05
N GLU A 71 16.63 3.95 -15.18
CA GLU A 71 15.31 4.35 -14.72
C GLU A 71 15.05 3.83 -13.31
N GLU A 72 14.51 4.70 -12.45
CA GLU A 72 13.92 4.28 -11.18
C GLU A 72 12.49 3.83 -11.43
N VAL A 73 12.16 2.62 -10.98
CA VAL A 73 10.82 2.05 -11.08
C VAL A 73 10.20 1.98 -9.70
N ARG A 74 9.05 2.64 -9.53
CA ARG A 74 8.25 2.60 -8.30
C ARG A 74 6.97 1.82 -8.54
N GLY A 75 6.64 0.95 -7.59
CA GLY A 75 5.36 0.27 -7.53
C GLY A 75 4.39 1.09 -6.70
N LEU A 76 3.20 1.32 -7.24
CA LEU A 76 2.12 2.07 -6.61
C LEU A 76 0.93 1.15 -6.41
N SER A 77 0.30 1.29 -5.24
CA SER A 77 -0.99 0.67 -4.97
C SER A 77 -1.93 1.68 -4.31
N GLU A 78 -3.11 1.86 -4.88
CA GLU A 78 -4.06 2.91 -4.47
C GLU A 78 -5.41 2.33 -4.07
N TYR A 79 -5.93 2.79 -2.93
CA TYR A 79 -7.17 2.32 -2.35
C TYR A 79 -8.05 3.50 -1.95
N ASN A 80 -9.30 3.50 -2.42
CA ASN A 80 -10.27 4.50 -2.00
C ASN A 80 -10.80 4.16 -0.61
N LEU A 81 -10.40 4.96 0.39
CA LEU A 81 -10.81 4.80 1.79
C LEU A 81 -12.05 5.63 2.17
N SER A 82 -12.70 6.30 1.21
CA SER A 82 -13.87 7.12 1.49
C SER A 82 -15.03 6.29 2.04
N GLY A 83 -15.73 6.86 3.04
CA GLY A 83 -16.86 6.19 3.69
C GLY A 83 -16.48 5.11 4.70
N LEU A 84 -15.18 4.82 4.88
CA LEU A 84 -14.71 3.90 5.93
C LEU A 84 -14.53 4.62 7.26
N SER A 85 -14.91 3.96 8.34
CA SER A 85 -14.53 4.37 9.69
C SER A 85 -13.06 4.03 9.95
N SER A 86 -12.37 4.86 10.73
CA SER A 86 -11.02 4.52 11.21
C SER A 86 -11.03 3.18 11.95
N ALA A 87 -10.09 2.31 11.59
CA ALA A 87 -9.84 1.04 12.26
C ALA A 87 -8.53 1.12 13.06
N THR A 88 -8.40 0.29 14.08
CA THR A 88 -7.14 0.15 14.84
C THR A 88 -6.07 -0.64 14.09
N SER A 89 -6.45 -1.35 13.02
CA SER A 89 -5.53 -1.99 12.09
C SER A 89 -6.18 -2.23 10.73
N ALA A 90 -5.38 -2.22 9.68
CA ALA A 90 -5.75 -2.64 8.33
C ALA A 90 -4.70 -3.58 7.73
N PHE A 91 -5.09 -4.30 6.70
CA PHE A 91 -4.20 -5.13 5.90
C PHE A 91 -4.33 -4.69 4.44
N ILE A 92 -3.19 -4.51 3.77
CA ILE A 92 -3.13 -4.37 2.32
C ILE A 92 -2.33 -5.53 1.75
N THR A 93 -2.74 -5.97 0.57
CA THR A 93 -2.05 -7.00 -0.19
C THR A 93 -1.77 -6.47 -1.57
N PHE A 94 -0.52 -6.58 -2.00
CA PHE A 94 -0.10 -6.25 -3.36
C PHE A 94 0.95 -7.25 -3.82
N ASP A 95 1.04 -7.39 -5.14
CA ASP A 95 1.95 -8.30 -5.79
C ASP A 95 3.12 -7.53 -6.40
N ILE A 96 4.34 -7.98 -6.09
CA ILE A 96 5.56 -7.47 -6.72
C ILE A 96 6.11 -8.54 -7.66
N PHE A 97 6.31 -8.16 -8.92
CA PHE A 97 6.97 -9.01 -9.90
C PHE A 97 8.49 -8.92 -9.74
N ALA A 98 9.03 -9.85 -8.95
CA ALA A 98 10.39 -9.73 -8.46
C ALA A 98 11.38 -10.79 -8.99
N ALA A 99 10.97 -11.53 -10.02
CA ALA A 99 11.78 -12.60 -10.62
C ALA A 99 12.93 -12.06 -11.48
N LYS A 100 12.63 -11.09 -12.36
CA LYS A 100 13.50 -10.60 -13.44
C LYS A 100 13.14 -9.20 -13.93
N GLY A 101 12.36 -8.43 -13.17
CA GLY A 101 11.68 -7.25 -13.69
C GLY A 101 10.60 -7.60 -14.71
N LEU A 102 9.75 -6.64 -15.07
CA LEU A 102 8.65 -6.85 -16.03
C LEU A 102 9.10 -6.69 -17.48
N PHE A 103 10.19 -5.95 -17.72
CA PHE A 103 10.75 -5.74 -19.05
C PHE A 103 12.01 -6.56 -19.29
N GLN A 104 12.22 -6.96 -20.55
CA GLN A 104 13.49 -7.55 -20.96
C GLN A 104 14.57 -6.47 -21.04
N GLY A 105 15.70 -6.71 -20.37
CA GLY A 105 16.83 -5.78 -20.40
C GLY A 105 17.67 -5.88 -19.14
N GLU A 106 18.44 -4.82 -18.88
CA GLU A 106 19.18 -4.66 -17.64
C GLU A 106 18.21 -4.21 -16.54
N ASN A 107 18.11 -5.01 -15.49
CA ASN A 107 17.37 -4.68 -14.29
C ASN A 107 18.15 -5.14 -13.07
N ASP A 108 17.79 -4.60 -11.90
CA ASP A 108 18.38 -4.99 -10.63
C ASP A 108 17.76 -6.25 -10.02
N PHE A 109 17.05 -7.07 -10.82
CA PHE A 109 16.47 -8.32 -10.36
C PHE A 109 17.39 -9.54 -10.55
N PRO A 110 17.41 -10.48 -9.59
CA PRO A 110 16.64 -10.48 -8.34
C PRO A 110 17.14 -9.37 -7.38
N PHE A 111 16.22 -8.53 -6.92
CA PHE A 111 16.56 -7.39 -6.07
C PHE A 111 17.04 -7.90 -4.70
N THR A 112 18.18 -7.37 -4.25
CA THR A 112 18.84 -7.81 -3.01
C THR A 112 18.90 -6.74 -1.92
N GLY A 113 18.18 -5.63 -2.10
CA GLY A 113 18.07 -4.55 -1.13
C GLY A 113 16.78 -4.58 -0.31
N ASN A 114 16.58 -3.51 0.46
CA ASN A 114 15.33 -3.26 1.17
C ASN A 114 14.31 -2.60 0.22
N ILE A 115 13.06 -3.02 0.30
CA ILE A 115 11.93 -2.27 -0.25
C ILE A 115 11.22 -1.58 0.91
N ASP A 116 11.26 -0.26 0.88
CA ASP A 116 10.48 0.58 1.77
C ASP A 116 9.06 0.71 1.23
N ILE A 117 8.09 0.43 2.10
CA ILE A 117 6.68 0.55 1.83
C ILE A 117 6.21 1.79 2.58
N VAL A 118 5.78 2.79 1.83
CA VAL A 118 5.39 4.09 2.35
C VAL A 118 3.94 4.39 1.99
N ALA A 119 3.28 5.15 2.86
CA ALA A 119 1.97 5.71 2.57
C ALA A 119 2.15 7.08 1.91
N TYR A 120 1.28 7.41 0.96
CA TYR A 120 1.18 8.71 0.31
C TYR A 120 -0.31 9.06 0.11
N ALA A 121 -0.59 10.32 -0.19
CA ALA A 121 -1.95 10.78 -0.51
C ALA A 121 -2.17 10.73 -2.03
N GLY A 122 -2.64 9.59 -2.53
CA GLY A 122 -2.96 9.40 -3.95
C GLY A 122 -4.24 10.09 -4.40
N ASN A 123 -4.48 10.09 -5.71
CA ASN A 123 -5.67 10.70 -6.32
C ASN A 123 -6.79 9.68 -6.66
N ASN A 124 -6.59 8.39 -6.38
CA ASN A 124 -7.46 7.26 -6.75
C ASN A 124 -7.64 7.11 -8.26
N LEU A 125 -6.59 7.36 -9.03
CA LEU A 125 -6.54 7.15 -10.47
C LEU A 125 -5.21 6.51 -10.81
N GLU A 126 -5.26 5.52 -11.68
CA GLU A 126 -4.07 4.91 -12.23
C GLU A 126 -3.39 5.86 -13.24
N ASN A 127 -2.46 6.67 -12.75
CA ASN A 127 -1.72 7.66 -13.54
C ASN A 127 -0.33 7.93 -12.96
N ILE A 128 0.48 8.69 -13.70
CA ILE A 128 1.86 9.00 -13.33
C ILE A 128 1.99 10.10 -12.27
N SER A 129 0.93 10.85 -11.97
CA SER A 129 1.01 12.06 -11.16
C SER A 129 1.34 11.82 -9.69
N ASP A 130 1.19 10.57 -9.23
CA ASP A 130 1.51 10.16 -7.87
C ASP A 130 2.96 9.69 -7.70
N PHE A 131 3.76 9.66 -8.77
CA PHE A 131 5.16 9.24 -8.68
C PHE A 131 5.97 10.13 -7.73
N GLU A 132 5.70 11.44 -7.72
CA GLU A 132 6.34 12.42 -6.85
C GLU A 132 5.51 12.74 -5.59
N SER A 133 4.38 12.06 -5.38
CA SER A 133 3.52 12.31 -4.22
C SER A 133 4.33 12.13 -2.93
N PRO A 134 4.38 13.14 -2.04
CA PRO A 134 5.18 13.06 -0.82
C PRO A 134 4.73 11.92 0.10
N THR A 135 5.70 11.22 0.67
CA THR A 135 5.45 10.23 1.73
C THR A 135 4.81 10.89 2.95
N VAL A 136 3.68 10.35 3.40
CA VAL A 136 3.00 10.75 4.65
C VAL A 136 3.35 9.87 5.85
N GLY A 137 3.99 8.72 5.60
CA GLY A 137 4.50 7.84 6.65
C GLY A 137 5.15 6.57 6.11
N ASN A 138 6.03 5.94 6.89
CA ASN A 138 6.53 4.59 6.62
C ASN A 138 5.53 3.57 7.18
N VAL A 139 5.15 2.61 6.35
CA VAL A 139 4.25 1.50 6.71
C VAL A 139 5.06 0.28 7.13
N ALA A 140 6.06 -0.08 6.32
CA ALA A 140 6.96 -1.19 6.60
C ALA A 140 8.25 -1.05 5.79
N THR A 141 9.29 -1.77 6.20
CA THR A 141 10.45 -2.06 5.36
C THR A 141 10.57 -3.57 5.23
N SER A 142 10.57 -4.07 3.99
CA SER A 142 10.72 -5.49 3.71
C SER A 142 12.12 -5.76 3.16
N ASN A 143 12.85 -6.64 3.84
CA ASN A 143 14.10 -7.18 3.34
C ASN A 143 13.77 -8.54 2.74
N SER A 144 13.67 -8.63 1.42
CA SER A 144 13.43 -9.92 0.77
C SER A 144 14.48 -10.16 -0.29
N ARG A 145 15.16 -11.32 -0.22
CA ARG A 145 15.53 -12.02 -1.44
C ARG A 145 14.22 -12.39 -2.11
N TYR A 146 13.86 -11.72 -3.19
CA TYR A 146 12.64 -12.04 -3.89
C TYR A 146 12.91 -13.24 -4.81
N GLU A 147 12.40 -14.40 -4.40
CA GLU A 147 12.29 -15.56 -5.28
C GLU A 147 10.88 -15.52 -5.89
N ASN A 148 10.81 -15.32 -7.22
CA ASN A 148 9.62 -15.41 -8.09
C ASN A 148 8.24 -15.09 -7.48
N ASP A 149 7.64 -13.98 -7.94
CA ASP A 149 6.22 -13.67 -7.82
C ASP A 149 5.70 -13.61 -6.36
N SER A 150 6.18 -12.63 -5.61
CA SER A 150 5.90 -12.53 -4.18
C SER A 150 4.63 -11.75 -3.88
N HIS A 151 3.64 -12.44 -3.30
CA HIS A 151 2.50 -11.82 -2.64
C HIS A 151 2.97 -11.21 -1.30
N LYS A 152 2.71 -9.92 -1.07
CA LYS A 152 3.06 -9.25 0.19
C LYS A 152 1.81 -8.83 0.94
N ASN A 153 1.67 -9.33 2.16
CA ASN A 153 0.69 -8.87 3.12
C ASN A 153 1.36 -7.89 4.08
N VAL A 154 0.89 -6.65 4.10
CA VAL A 154 1.41 -5.60 4.98
C VAL A 154 0.30 -5.22 5.97
N ARG A 155 0.65 -5.22 7.26
CA ARG A 155 -0.24 -4.83 8.35
C ARG A 155 0.20 -3.47 8.90
N PHE A 156 -0.74 -2.56 9.09
CA PHE A 156 -0.53 -1.27 9.74
C PHE A 156 -1.73 -0.88 10.62
#